data_AF-A0A6N8BAH2-F1
#
_entry.id   AF-A0A6N8BAH2-F1
#
_cell.length_a   1.000
_cell.length_b   1.000
_cell.length_c   1.000
_cell.angle_alpha   90.00
_cell.angle_beta   90.00
_cell.angle_gamma   90.00
#
_symmetry.space_group_name_H-M   'P 1'
#
loop_
_entity.id
_entity.type
_entity.pdbx_description
1 polymer ?
#
loop_
_entity_poly.entity_id
_entity_poly.type
_entity_poly.pdbx_seq_one_letter_code
_entity_poly.pdbx_strand_id
1 'polypeptide(L)'
;MKVVLFYDNKMYVEKWKSIMGELVDRDLIVVDYVSIFEPYNIEDSFYSIFVLTPQQATSKPLLKNVKALLEAGAHERSILFVINDKDQVNLEERAAITAEVSKTLATYMGNPEIIWCSSNGYYLYQTFKNNHEDEALKRELRYTYWNDEGEPFTSQDMINNQQMSLVLEDSGIPSLISFIQEQMLLFPQRANRRDTSKQHVMLLGHNRLIREALVEQNDVVVHEVGELSQLEQEVMSNDCIMFVVSHEQVEQLDLERLSDFSHVMILIDGGNQRNIWEINNEKLSIQTEKYPNISFIAVNSFYIECLKAGKTREELIDDPFIVIRGQHGLPVFKDEVDNWNKALLHESGINEVMKVIS
;
A
#
# COMPACT_ATOMS: atom_id res chain seq x y z
N MET A 1 -7.86 -16.47 2.62
CA MET A 1 -7.00 -15.48 1.92
C MET A 1 -6.14 -16.22 0.90
N LYS A 2 -5.87 -15.63 -0.27
CA LYS A 2 -5.16 -16.29 -1.36
C LYS A 2 -3.76 -15.70 -1.55
N VAL A 3 -2.76 -16.56 -1.69
CA VAL A 3 -1.39 -16.21 -2.08
C VAL A 3 -1.08 -16.96 -3.37
N VAL A 4 -0.51 -16.29 -4.35
CA VAL A 4 -0.03 -16.90 -5.59
C VAL A 4 1.49 -16.78 -5.61
N LEU A 5 2.15 -17.92 -5.59
CA LEU A 5 3.59 -18.03 -5.66
C LEU A 5 3.99 -18.31 -7.11
N PHE A 6 4.60 -17.30 -7.73
CA PHE A 6 5.15 -17.38 -9.06
C PHE A 6 6.60 -17.89 -8.99
N TYR A 7 6.91 -19.00 -9.66
CA TYR A 7 8.24 -19.60 -9.65
C TYR A 7 8.86 -19.67 -11.06
N ASP A 8 10.18 -19.57 -11.13
CA ASP A 8 10.96 -19.80 -12.34
C ASP A 8 11.57 -21.21 -12.41
N ASN A 9 11.81 -21.83 -11.25
CA ASN A 9 12.38 -23.15 -11.15
C ASN A 9 11.46 -24.10 -10.38
N LYS A 10 11.00 -25.17 -11.06
CA LYS A 10 10.11 -26.17 -10.47
C LYS A 10 10.72 -26.86 -9.25
N MET A 11 12.04 -26.93 -9.13
CA MET A 11 12.72 -27.50 -7.97
C MET A 11 12.43 -26.72 -6.68
N TYR A 12 12.07 -25.44 -6.77
CA TYR A 12 11.72 -24.63 -5.60
C TYR A 12 10.32 -24.94 -5.07
N VAL A 13 9.42 -25.44 -5.91
CA VAL A 13 8.01 -25.68 -5.52
C VAL A 13 7.90 -26.57 -4.28
N GLU A 14 8.60 -27.70 -4.24
CA GLU A 14 8.50 -28.62 -3.10
C GLU A 14 9.12 -28.06 -1.81
N LYS A 15 10.24 -27.33 -1.92
CA LYS A 15 10.86 -26.66 -0.76
C LYS A 15 9.97 -25.54 -0.24
N TRP A 16 9.35 -24.78 -1.13
CA TRP A 16 8.44 -23.71 -0.79
C TRP A 16 7.08 -24.19 -0.29
N LYS A 17 6.60 -25.37 -0.68
CA LYS A 17 5.46 -26.02 -0.01
C LYS A 17 5.74 -26.31 1.46
N SER A 18 6.96 -26.75 1.78
CA SER A 18 7.38 -26.94 3.17
C SER A 18 7.44 -25.62 3.92
N ILE A 19 8.12 -24.61 3.35
CA ILE A 19 8.28 -23.28 3.95
C ILE A 19 6.91 -22.62 4.18
N MET A 20 6.08 -22.52 3.14
CA MET A 20 4.72 -21.97 3.27
C MET A 20 3.86 -22.78 4.23
N GLY A 21 4.02 -24.09 4.25
CA GLY A 21 3.32 -24.97 5.18
C GLY A 21 3.62 -24.74 6.66
N GLU A 22 4.76 -24.13 7.00
CA GLU A 22 5.11 -23.68 8.36
C GLU A 22 4.72 -22.20 8.60
N LEU A 23 4.67 -21.40 7.54
CA LEU A 23 4.42 -19.95 7.59
C LEU A 23 2.97 -19.56 7.83
N VAL A 24 2.05 -20.29 7.21
CA VAL A 24 0.65 -19.89 7.10
C VAL A 24 -0.28 -20.92 7.72
N ASP A 25 -1.26 -20.43 8.48
CA ASP A 25 -2.38 -21.26 8.92
C ASP A 25 -3.13 -21.76 7.68
N ARG A 26 -3.00 -23.06 7.40
CA ARG A 26 -3.52 -23.71 6.19
C ARG A 26 -5.04 -23.67 6.11
N ASP A 27 -5.72 -23.46 7.24
CA ASP A 27 -7.16 -23.35 7.27
C ASP A 27 -7.65 -21.95 6.84
N LEU A 28 -6.75 -20.95 6.86
CA LEU A 28 -7.06 -19.55 6.53
C LEU A 28 -6.44 -19.08 5.22
N ILE A 29 -5.36 -19.73 4.75
CA ILE A 29 -4.56 -19.27 3.61
C ILE A 29 -4.41 -20.39 2.57
N VAL A 30 -4.81 -20.08 1.34
CA VAL A 30 -4.63 -20.95 0.16
C VAL A 30 -3.45 -20.44 -0.66
N VAL A 31 -2.50 -21.33 -0.98
CA VAL A 31 -1.32 -21.00 -1.79
C VAL A 31 -1.37 -21.73 -3.12
N ASP A 32 -1.43 -20.97 -4.22
CA ASP A 32 -1.31 -21.48 -5.58
C ASP A 32 0.14 -21.35 -6.06
N TYR A 33 0.63 -22.34 -6.81
CA TYR A 33 1.99 -22.35 -7.36
C TYR A 33 1.92 -22.27 -8.88
N VAL A 34 2.49 -21.22 -9.45
CA VAL A 34 2.34 -20.90 -10.88
C VAL A 34 3.72 -20.63 -11.49
N SER A 35 3.98 -21.19 -12.66
CA SER A 35 5.21 -20.88 -13.40
C SER A 35 5.16 -19.45 -13.94
N ILE A 36 6.23 -18.66 -13.79
CA ILE A 36 6.31 -17.31 -14.39
C ILE A 36 6.25 -17.33 -15.92
N PHE A 37 6.49 -18.48 -16.54
CA PHE A 37 6.47 -18.65 -18.00
C PHE A 37 5.06 -18.95 -18.54
N GLU A 38 4.12 -19.25 -17.68
CA GLU A 38 2.75 -19.61 -18.05
C GLU A 38 1.81 -18.40 -17.88
N PRO A 39 0.82 -18.25 -18.77
CA PRO A 39 -0.20 -17.22 -18.59
C PRO A 39 -1.02 -17.55 -17.34
N TYR A 40 -1.12 -16.60 -16.43
CA TYR A 40 -1.97 -16.70 -15.26
C TYR A 40 -3.22 -15.85 -15.45
N ASN A 41 -4.39 -16.43 -15.19
CA ASN A 41 -5.64 -15.69 -15.29
C ASN A 41 -5.85 -14.88 -14.02
N ILE A 42 -5.73 -13.57 -14.18
CA ILE A 42 -5.81 -12.60 -13.10
C ILE A 42 -7.30 -12.33 -12.89
N GLU A 43 -8.01 -13.17 -12.11
CA GLU A 43 -9.45 -13.01 -11.80
C GLU A 43 -9.75 -12.62 -10.32
N ASP A 44 -8.96 -13.11 -9.35
CA ASP A 44 -9.23 -12.91 -7.91
C ASP A 44 -8.28 -11.96 -7.17
N SER A 45 -8.67 -11.48 -5.99
CA SER A 45 -7.79 -10.74 -5.06
C SER A 45 -6.81 -11.68 -4.33
N PHE A 46 -5.50 -11.42 -4.43
CA PHE A 46 -4.45 -12.25 -3.83
C PHE A 46 -3.13 -11.48 -3.63
N TYR A 47 -2.28 -12.01 -2.77
CA TYR A 47 -0.87 -11.60 -2.68
C TYR A 47 -0.02 -12.34 -3.70
N SER A 48 0.94 -11.65 -4.31
CA SER A 48 1.88 -12.22 -5.28
C SER A 48 3.25 -12.36 -4.66
N ILE A 49 3.81 -13.57 -4.67
CA ILE A 49 5.20 -13.82 -4.25
C ILE A 49 5.96 -14.35 -5.46
N PHE A 50 6.94 -13.61 -5.95
CA PHE A 50 7.82 -14.04 -7.03
C PHE A 50 9.07 -14.69 -6.42
N VAL A 51 9.19 -16.02 -6.56
CA VAL A 51 10.37 -16.77 -6.16
C VAL A 51 11.25 -16.99 -7.38
N LEU A 52 12.42 -16.37 -7.38
CA LEU A 52 13.27 -16.21 -8.56
C LEU A 52 14.69 -16.70 -8.27
N THR A 53 15.33 -17.32 -9.25
CA THR A 53 16.79 -17.43 -9.29
C THR A 53 17.44 -16.07 -9.53
N PRO A 54 18.71 -15.86 -9.13
CA PRO A 54 19.44 -14.63 -9.43
C PRO A 54 19.44 -14.28 -10.92
N GLN A 55 19.50 -15.29 -11.80
CA GLN A 55 19.53 -15.11 -13.26
C GLN A 55 18.18 -14.69 -13.85
N GLN A 56 17.06 -14.96 -13.16
CA GLN A 56 15.71 -14.60 -13.64
C GLN A 56 15.14 -13.36 -12.94
N ALA A 57 15.87 -12.77 -12.00
CA ALA A 57 15.43 -11.63 -11.20
C ALA A 57 15.13 -10.36 -12.02
N THR A 58 15.64 -10.26 -13.26
CA THR A 58 15.35 -9.18 -14.22
C THR A 58 14.74 -9.69 -15.54
N SER A 59 14.19 -10.90 -15.52
CA SER A 59 13.73 -11.58 -16.73
C SER A 59 12.49 -10.92 -17.36
N LYS A 60 12.36 -11.00 -18.69
CA LYS A 60 11.17 -10.48 -19.39
C LYS A 60 9.84 -11.10 -18.91
N PRO A 61 9.76 -12.42 -18.62
CA PRO A 61 8.54 -13.01 -18.08
C PRO A 61 8.13 -12.43 -16.73
N LEU A 62 9.09 -12.17 -15.82
CA LEU A 62 8.82 -11.46 -14.56
C LEU A 62 8.16 -10.10 -14.83
N LEU A 63 8.81 -9.26 -15.65
CA LEU A 63 8.33 -7.91 -15.92
C LEU A 63 6.95 -7.91 -16.59
N LYS A 64 6.68 -8.90 -17.45
CA LYS A 64 5.35 -9.06 -18.07
C LYS A 64 4.28 -9.38 -17.03
N ASN A 65 4.55 -10.28 -16.08
CA ASN A 65 3.60 -10.64 -15.03
C ASN A 65 3.39 -9.49 -14.03
N VAL A 66 4.47 -8.81 -13.61
CA VAL A 66 4.38 -7.63 -12.73
C VAL A 66 3.54 -6.54 -13.39
N LYS A 67 3.82 -6.23 -14.66
CA LYS A 67 3.02 -5.27 -15.42
C LYS A 67 1.55 -5.69 -15.50
N ALA A 68 1.25 -6.94 -15.81
CA ALA A 68 -0.12 -7.44 -15.91
C ALA A 68 -0.87 -7.38 -14.56
N LEU A 69 -0.20 -7.68 -13.45
CA LEU A 69 -0.78 -7.57 -12.11
C LEU A 69 -1.12 -6.12 -11.76
N LEU A 70 -0.20 -5.19 -12.03
CA LEU A 70 -0.42 -3.77 -11.78
C LEU A 70 -1.50 -3.18 -12.69
N GLU A 71 -1.54 -3.56 -13.98
CA GLU A 71 -2.61 -3.16 -14.91
C GLU A 71 -3.98 -3.69 -14.46
N ALA A 72 -4.02 -4.86 -13.83
CA ALA A 72 -5.22 -5.42 -13.21
C ALA A 72 -5.54 -4.84 -11.82
N GLY A 73 -4.77 -3.85 -11.35
CA GLY A 73 -5.02 -3.12 -10.11
C GLY A 73 -4.50 -3.77 -8.84
N ALA A 74 -3.54 -4.69 -8.94
CA ALA A 74 -2.81 -5.16 -7.77
C ALA A 74 -2.10 -3.99 -7.07
N HIS A 75 -2.04 -4.04 -5.75
CA HIS A 75 -1.29 -3.08 -4.97
C HIS A 75 0.21 -3.40 -5.02
N GLU A 76 1.10 -2.42 -5.11
CA GLU A 76 2.55 -2.64 -5.14
C GLU A 76 3.04 -3.46 -3.94
N ARG A 77 2.58 -3.10 -2.73
CA ARG A 77 2.86 -3.82 -1.47
C ARG A 77 2.16 -5.17 -1.31
N SER A 78 1.36 -5.59 -2.29
CA SER A 78 0.87 -6.97 -2.37
C SER A 78 1.82 -7.90 -3.12
N ILE A 79 2.89 -7.33 -3.70
CA ILE A 79 3.88 -8.03 -4.52
C ILE A 79 5.19 -8.09 -3.74
N LEU A 80 5.68 -9.30 -3.50
CA LEU A 80 6.97 -9.56 -2.87
C LEU A 80 7.90 -10.27 -3.84
N PHE A 81 9.15 -9.83 -3.92
CA PHE A 81 10.19 -10.50 -4.71
C PHE A 81 11.14 -11.23 -3.77
N VAL A 82 11.30 -12.52 -4.00
CA VAL A 82 12.22 -13.38 -3.27
C VAL A 82 13.27 -13.90 -4.23
N ILE A 83 14.52 -13.47 -4.04
CA ILE A 83 15.66 -14.01 -4.78
C ILE A 83 16.24 -15.18 -3.99
N ASN A 84 16.06 -16.37 -4.54
CA ASN A 84 16.52 -17.62 -3.97
C ASN A 84 18.01 -17.85 -4.27
N ASP A 85 18.63 -18.83 -3.62
CA ASP A 85 20.06 -19.17 -3.75
C ASP A 85 21.01 -18.11 -3.16
N LYS A 86 20.58 -17.45 -2.07
CA LYS A 86 21.43 -16.56 -1.26
C LYS A 86 22.80 -17.18 -0.91
N ASP A 87 22.85 -18.50 -0.74
CA ASP A 87 24.04 -19.30 -0.40
C ASP A 87 24.99 -19.54 -1.57
N GLN A 88 24.60 -19.20 -2.78
CA GLN A 88 25.42 -19.35 -3.98
C GLN A 88 26.01 -18.02 -4.46
N VAL A 89 25.68 -16.91 -3.78
CA VAL A 89 26.00 -15.55 -4.20
C VAL A 89 26.60 -14.77 -3.05
N ASN A 90 27.77 -14.16 -3.27
CA ASN A 90 28.45 -13.38 -2.23
C ASN A 90 27.73 -12.04 -1.94
N LEU A 91 28.17 -11.32 -0.91
CA LEU A 91 27.53 -10.06 -0.49
C LEU A 91 27.58 -8.96 -1.56
N GLU A 92 28.70 -8.81 -2.26
CA GLU A 92 28.88 -7.78 -3.29
C GLU A 92 27.98 -8.04 -4.51
N GLU A 93 27.93 -9.29 -4.96
CA GLU A 93 27.06 -9.74 -6.04
C GLU A 93 25.58 -9.58 -5.65
N ARG A 94 25.21 -9.92 -4.42
CA ARG A 94 23.84 -9.70 -3.90
C ARG A 94 23.46 -8.22 -3.95
N ALA A 95 24.35 -7.32 -3.53
CA ALA A 95 24.09 -5.89 -3.58
C ALA A 95 23.93 -5.40 -5.03
N ALA A 96 24.79 -5.86 -5.95
CA ALA A 96 24.72 -5.51 -7.37
C ALA A 96 23.41 -5.99 -8.01
N ILE A 97 23.03 -7.26 -7.79
CA ILE A 97 21.80 -7.84 -8.32
C ILE A 97 20.58 -7.13 -7.75
N THR A 98 20.55 -6.87 -6.43
CA THR A 98 19.45 -6.14 -5.79
C THR A 98 19.28 -4.76 -6.43
N ALA A 99 20.37 -4.01 -6.61
CA ALA A 99 20.32 -2.70 -7.24
C ALA A 99 19.82 -2.77 -8.69
N GLU A 100 20.22 -3.78 -9.46
CA GLU A 100 19.75 -3.99 -10.83
C GLU A 100 18.25 -4.33 -10.88
N VAL A 101 17.80 -5.23 -10.00
CA VAL A 101 16.38 -5.63 -9.90
C VAL A 101 15.52 -4.44 -9.47
N SER A 102 15.92 -3.71 -8.43
CA SER A 102 15.25 -2.49 -7.99
C SER A 102 15.16 -1.47 -9.12
N LYS A 103 16.26 -1.22 -9.83
CA LYS A 103 16.28 -0.30 -10.97
C LYS A 103 15.33 -0.74 -12.10
N THR A 104 15.26 -2.04 -12.37
CA THR A 104 14.41 -2.58 -13.43
C THR A 104 12.93 -2.48 -13.04
N LEU A 105 12.59 -2.87 -11.81
CA LEU A 105 11.23 -2.82 -11.27
C LEU A 105 10.75 -1.39 -10.98
N ALA A 106 11.66 -0.44 -10.74
CA ALA A 106 11.35 0.99 -10.55
C ALA A 106 10.63 1.62 -11.76
N THR A 107 10.67 0.97 -12.92
CA THR A 107 9.89 1.39 -14.10
C THR A 107 8.40 1.05 -14.01
N TYR A 108 8.01 0.19 -13.07
CA TYR A 108 6.64 -0.28 -12.86
C TYR A 108 6.09 0.05 -11.47
N MET A 109 6.93 0.08 -10.44
CA MET A 109 6.53 0.29 -9.05
C MET A 109 7.56 1.13 -8.28
N GLY A 110 7.14 1.88 -7.27
CA GLY A 110 7.99 2.86 -6.60
C GLY A 110 9.10 2.26 -5.74
N ASN A 111 8.77 1.28 -4.90
CA ASN A 111 9.72 0.66 -3.98
C ASN A 111 9.49 -0.86 -3.90
N PRO A 112 10.11 -1.66 -4.79
CA PRO A 112 9.96 -3.11 -4.78
C PRO A 112 10.62 -3.72 -3.55
N GLU A 113 9.87 -4.52 -2.79
CA GLU A 113 10.42 -5.28 -1.68
C GLU A 113 11.14 -6.53 -2.18
N ILE A 114 12.44 -6.64 -1.88
CA ILE A 114 13.30 -7.74 -2.33
C ILE A 114 13.95 -8.42 -1.13
N ILE A 115 13.64 -9.70 -0.92
CA ILE A 115 14.22 -10.51 0.15
C ILE A 115 15.10 -11.61 -0.45
N TRP A 116 16.33 -11.71 0.04
CA TRP A 116 17.21 -12.82 -0.32
C TRP A 116 16.98 -14.00 0.61
N CYS A 117 16.78 -15.17 0.01
CA CYS A 117 16.55 -16.40 0.75
C CYS A 117 17.43 -17.54 0.23
N SER A 118 17.66 -18.52 1.09
CA SER A 118 18.14 -19.84 0.70
C SER A 118 17.15 -20.90 1.16
N SER A 119 16.22 -21.25 0.27
CA SER A 119 15.32 -22.39 0.49
C SER A 119 16.08 -23.71 0.67
N ASN A 120 17.27 -23.83 0.07
CA ASN A 120 18.16 -24.98 0.26
C ASN A 120 18.71 -25.02 1.68
N GLY A 121 19.32 -23.94 2.16
CA GLY A 121 19.86 -23.86 3.52
C GLY A 121 18.80 -24.13 4.58
N TYR A 122 17.61 -23.56 4.40
CA TYR A 122 16.48 -23.80 5.30
C TYR A 122 15.99 -25.25 5.29
N TYR A 123 15.79 -25.84 4.10
CA TYR A 123 15.41 -27.24 3.97
C TYR A 123 16.43 -28.18 4.64
N LEU A 124 17.72 -27.89 4.46
CA LEU A 124 18.82 -28.64 5.07
C LEU A 124 18.80 -28.52 6.60
N TYR A 125 18.60 -27.31 7.15
CA TYR A 125 18.43 -27.10 8.59
C TYR A 125 17.26 -27.92 9.16
N GLN A 126 16.08 -27.84 8.54
CA GLN A 126 14.90 -28.56 9.02
C GLN A 126 15.12 -30.08 8.98
N THR A 127 15.76 -30.57 7.92
CA THR A 127 16.07 -31.99 7.79
C THR A 127 17.09 -32.44 8.84
N PHE A 128 18.15 -31.67 9.08
CA PHE A 128 19.12 -31.94 10.15
C PHE A 128 18.46 -31.95 11.53
N LYS A 129 17.62 -30.95 11.83
CA LYS A 129 16.86 -30.86 13.09
C LYS A 129 15.99 -32.09 13.35
N ASN A 130 15.40 -32.64 12.30
CA ASN A 130 14.51 -33.78 12.42
C ASN A 130 15.27 -35.12 12.44
N ASN A 131 16.45 -35.19 11.81
CA ASN A 131 17.23 -36.42 11.62
C ASN A 131 18.75 -36.19 11.85
N HIS A 132 19.13 -35.87 13.09
CA HIS A 132 20.51 -35.54 13.48
C HIS A 132 21.54 -36.67 13.28
N GLU A 133 21.09 -37.91 13.07
CA GLU A 133 21.93 -39.12 12.97
C GLU A 133 22.28 -39.51 11.51
N ASP A 134 21.75 -38.80 10.50
CA ASP A 134 21.99 -39.14 9.10
C ASP A 134 23.31 -38.54 8.56
N GLU A 135 24.36 -39.38 8.56
CA GLU A 135 25.71 -39.05 8.06
C GLU A 135 25.79 -38.87 6.54
N ALA A 136 24.84 -39.42 5.76
CA ALA A 136 24.80 -39.18 4.31
C ALA A 136 24.28 -37.75 4.04
N LEU A 137 23.31 -37.31 4.84
CA LEU A 137 22.76 -35.96 4.81
C LEU A 137 23.83 -34.91 5.10
N LYS A 138 24.77 -35.19 6.03
CA LYS A 138 25.91 -34.30 6.35
C LYS A 138 26.87 -34.08 5.17
N ARG A 139 27.00 -35.04 4.25
CA ARG A 139 27.91 -34.95 3.10
C ARG A 139 27.33 -34.16 1.93
N GLU A 140 26.02 -34.03 1.83
CA GLU A 140 25.33 -33.22 0.81
C GLU A 140 25.25 -31.73 1.20
N LEU A 141 25.67 -31.39 2.42
CA LEU A 141 25.72 -30.03 2.96
C LEU A 141 26.80 -29.17 2.29
N ARG A 142 26.48 -28.61 1.13
CA ARG A 142 27.22 -27.48 0.53
C ARG A 142 26.35 -26.20 0.55
N TYR A 143 25.95 -25.78 1.74
CA TYR A 143 25.56 -24.39 1.95
C TYR A 143 26.84 -23.58 2.12
N THR A 144 27.07 -22.60 1.26
CA THR A 144 28.21 -21.70 1.40
C THR A 144 27.70 -20.41 2.04
N TYR A 145 27.99 -20.25 3.32
CA TYR A 145 27.82 -18.96 3.99
C TYR A 145 28.97 -18.04 3.56
N TRP A 146 28.68 -16.76 3.37
CA TRP A 146 29.69 -15.73 3.12
C TRP A 146 29.73 -14.82 4.35
N ASN A 147 30.85 -14.80 5.07
CA ASN A 147 31.00 -13.93 6.24
C ASN A 147 31.05 -12.44 5.84
N ASP A 148 31.08 -11.54 6.83
CA ASP A 148 31.17 -10.09 6.61
C ASP A 148 32.42 -9.66 5.80
N GLU A 149 33.43 -10.53 5.75
CA GLU A 149 34.69 -10.34 5.01
C GLU A 149 34.64 -10.94 3.58
N GLY A 150 33.53 -11.58 3.19
CA GLY A 150 33.35 -12.20 1.88
C GLY A 150 34.06 -13.55 1.70
N GLU A 151 34.41 -14.24 2.79
CA GLU A 151 35.00 -15.57 2.76
C GLU A 151 33.93 -16.69 2.82
N PRO A 152 34.05 -17.75 2.00
CA PRO A 152 33.10 -18.85 1.98
C PRO A 152 33.34 -19.83 3.15
N PHE A 153 32.32 -20.08 3.95
CA PHE A 153 32.26 -21.17 4.93
C PHE A 153 31.27 -22.23 4.48
N THR A 154 31.64 -23.50 4.55
CA THR A 154 30.71 -24.58 4.22
C THR A 154 29.81 -24.89 5.40
N SER A 155 28.64 -25.46 5.14
CA SER A 155 27.77 -26.02 6.18
C SER A 155 28.46 -27.09 7.03
N GLN A 156 29.49 -27.78 6.51
CA GLN A 156 30.31 -28.69 7.32
C GLN A 156 31.15 -27.92 8.35
N ASP A 157 31.72 -26.78 7.97
CA ASP A 157 32.47 -25.90 8.87
C ASP A 157 31.55 -25.32 9.96
N MET A 158 30.33 -24.93 9.59
CA MET A 158 29.34 -24.41 10.54
C MET A 158 28.80 -25.48 11.51
N ILE A 159 28.60 -26.72 11.05
CA ILE A 159 28.20 -27.85 11.90
C ILE A 159 29.30 -28.22 12.88
N ASN A 160 30.55 -28.29 12.40
CA ASN A 160 31.69 -28.61 13.25
C ASN A 160 31.89 -27.58 14.37
N ASN A 161 31.48 -26.33 14.14
CA ASN A 161 31.55 -25.24 15.11
C ASN A 161 30.28 -25.05 15.96
N GLN A 162 29.28 -25.95 15.86
CA GLN A 162 27.97 -25.84 16.55
C GLN A 162 27.19 -24.54 16.24
N GLN A 163 27.40 -23.96 15.06
CA GLN A 163 26.83 -22.68 14.64
C GLN A 163 25.56 -22.82 13.78
N MET A 164 24.78 -23.89 13.96
CA MET A 164 23.60 -24.17 13.12
C MET A 164 22.47 -23.13 13.25
N SER A 165 22.39 -22.36 14.33
CA SER A 165 21.49 -21.21 14.43
C SER A 165 21.84 -20.12 13.42
N LEU A 166 23.13 -19.92 13.13
CA LEU A 166 23.60 -18.96 12.12
C LEU A 166 23.19 -19.37 10.70
N VAL A 167 23.07 -20.68 10.41
CA VAL A 167 22.57 -21.16 9.10
C VAL A 167 21.11 -20.76 8.89
N LEU A 168 20.28 -20.87 9.94
CA LEU A 168 18.88 -20.50 9.88
C LEU A 168 18.73 -18.97 9.76
N GLU A 169 19.43 -18.21 10.60
CA GLU A 169 19.42 -16.75 10.57
C GLU A 169 19.92 -16.22 9.22
N ASP A 170 21.01 -16.79 8.70
CA ASP A 170 21.53 -16.39 7.39
C ASP A 170 20.72 -16.94 6.21
N SER A 171 19.88 -17.97 6.38
CA SER A 171 19.03 -18.44 5.27
C SER A 171 18.07 -17.35 4.75
N GLY A 172 17.83 -16.28 5.52
CA GLY A 172 16.88 -15.21 5.17
C GLY A 172 15.42 -15.62 5.29
N ILE A 173 15.13 -16.91 5.53
CA ILE A 173 13.77 -17.40 5.75
C ILE A 173 13.14 -16.78 7.01
N PRO A 174 13.81 -16.64 8.16
CA PRO A 174 13.24 -15.93 9.32
C PRO A 174 12.76 -14.51 8.99
N SER A 175 13.57 -13.72 8.26
CA SER A 175 13.19 -12.38 7.82
C SER A 175 12.00 -12.40 6.86
N LEU A 176 11.95 -13.38 5.94
CA LEU A 176 10.80 -13.61 5.07
C LEU A 176 9.53 -13.93 5.88
N ILE A 177 9.64 -14.78 6.91
CA ILE A 177 8.52 -15.15 7.79
C ILE A 177 7.95 -13.89 8.44
N SER A 178 8.81 -13.12 9.12
CA SER A 178 8.43 -11.88 9.78
C SER A 178 7.81 -10.90 8.80
N PHE A 179 8.39 -10.71 7.61
CA PHE A 179 7.82 -9.83 6.60
C PHE A 179 6.42 -10.27 6.18
N ILE A 180 6.21 -11.55 5.86
CA ILE A 180 4.89 -12.04 5.45
C ILE A 180 3.88 -11.82 6.59
N GLN A 181 4.19 -12.25 7.81
CA GLN A 181 3.25 -12.19 8.93
C GLN A 181 2.94 -10.75 9.37
N GLU A 182 3.96 -9.90 9.47
CA GLU A 182 3.84 -8.56 10.04
C GLU A 182 3.48 -7.51 9.00
N GLN A 183 3.84 -7.71 7.72
CA GLN A 183 3.62 -6.72 6.66
C GLN A 183 2.56 -7.16 5.64
N MET A 184 2.48 -8.44 5.27
CA MET A 184 1.50 -8.87 4.27
C MET A 184 0.18 -9.27 4.92
N LEU A 185 0.20 -10.27 5.80
CA LEU A 185 -1.01 -10.90 6.35
C LEU A 185 -1.74 -9.99 7.36
N LEU A 186 -1.02 -9.08 8.00
CA LEU A 186 -1.57 -8.09 8.93
C LEU A 186 -2.49 -7.07 8.23
N PHE A 187 -2.35 -6.93 6.90
CA PHE A 187 -3.04 -5.94 6.09
C PHE A 187 -3.73 -6.56 4.86
N PRO A 188 -4.70 -7.49 5.06
CA PRO A 188 -5.32 -8.30 4.01
C PRO A 188 -5.93 -7.50 2.86
N GLN A 189 -6.31 -6.24 3.12
CA GLN A 189 -6.87 -5.33 2.13
C GLN A 189 -5.89 -5.02 0.98
N ARG A 190 -4.58 -5.15 1.20
CA ARG A 190 -3.56 -4.96 0.14
C ARG A 190 -3.71 -5.96 -1.00
N ALA A 191 -4.24 -7.16 -0.74
CA ALA A 191 -4.51 -8.16 -1.77
C ALA A 191 -5.69 -7.80 -2.68
N ASN A 192 -6.53 -6.85 -2.26
CA ASN A 192 -7.68 -6.44 -3.05
C ASN A 192 -7.22 -5.74 -4.32
N ARG A 193 -7.85 -6.09 -5.43
CA ARG A 193 -7.62 -5.39 -6.68
C ARG A 193 -8.42 -4.11 -6.76
N ARG A 194 -7.78 -3.11 -7.32
CA ARG A 194 -8.32 -1.77 -7.54
C ARG A 194 -8.77 -1.64 -9.00
N ASP A 195 -9.71 -0.73 -9.22
CA ASP A 195 -10.13 -0.40 -10.58
C ASP A 195 -9.17 0.69 -11.10
N THR A 196 -8.16 0.30 -11.86
CA THR A 196 -7.13 1.21 -12.39
C THR A 196 -7.69 2.23 -13.39
N SER A 197 -8.92 2.03 -13.87
CA SER A 197 -9.61 3.03 -14.71
C SER A 197 -10.26 4.15 -13.89
N LYS A 198 -10.32 4.00 -12.56
CA LYS A 198 -10.96 4.96 -11.68
C LYS A 198 -9.94 5.71 -10.84
N GLN A 199 -10.22 6.98 -10.63
CA GLN A 199 -9.55 7.80 -9.63
C GLN A 199 -10.06 7.43 -8.24
N HIS A 200 -9.20 7.45 -7.24
CA HIS A 200 -9.60 7.20 -5.86
C HIS A 200 -9.51 8.48 -5.02
N VAL A 201 -10.53 8.73 -4.19
CA VAL A 201 -10.63 9.90 -3.32
C VAL A 201 -10.83 9.45 -1.88
N MET A 202 -10.10 10.06 -0.94
CA MET A 202 -10.20 9.77 0.49
C MET A 202 -10.92 10.92 1.23
N LEU A 203 -12.02 10.61 1.90
CA LEU A 203 -12.77 11.56 2.71
C LEU A 203 -12.44 11.31 4.18
N LEU A 204 -11.73 12.25 4.80
CA LEU A 204 -11.42 12.17 6.23
C LEU A 204 -12.57 12.79 7.02
N GLY A 205 -13.26 11.98 7.81
CA GLY A 205 -14.48 12.36 8.52
C GLY A 205 -15.72 12.46 7.62
N HIS A 206 -16.81 12.99 8.19
CA HIS A 206 -18.12 12.94 7.55
C HIS A 206 -18.43 14.18 6.71
N ASN A 207 -17.98 14.18 5.45
CA ASN A 207 -18.23 15.25 4.47
C ASN A 207 -19.30 14.84 3.45
N ARG A 208 -20.55 14.71 3.92
CA ARG A 208 -21.67 14.11 3.16
C ARG A 208 -21.93 14.76 1.79
N LEU A 209 -21.94 16.09 1.68
CA LEU A 209 -22.29 16.77 0.41
C LEU A 209 -21.23 16.56 -0.66
N ILE A 210 -19.95 16.61 -0.27
CA ILE A 210 -18.85 16.32 -1.19
C ILE A 210 -18.90 14.85 -1.59
N ARG A 211 -19.14 13.93 -0.64
CA ARG A 211 -19.34 12.51 -0.93
C ARG A 211 -20.45 12.29 -1.96
N GLU A 212 -21.62 12.87 -1.76
CA GLU A 212 -22.77 12.72 -2.67
C GLU A 212 -22.42 13.23 -4.08
N ALA A 213 -21.76 14.38 -4.19
CA ALA A 213 -21.35 14.92 -5.50
C ALA A 213 -20.28 14.07 -6.21
N LEU A 214 -19.36 13.47 -5.45
CA LEU A 214 -18.30 12.62 -6.00
C LEU A 214 -18.81 11.24 -6.42
N VAL A 215 -19.75 10.66 -5.66
CA VAL A 215 -20.35 9.35 -5.97
C VAL A 215 -21.17 9.39 -7.28
N GLU A 216 -21.62 10.57 -7.72
CA GLU A 216 -22.27 10.74 -9.02
C GLU A 216 -21.32 10.59 -10.22
N GLN A 217 -19.99 10.59 -9.98
CA GLN A 217 -18.98 10.40 -11.02
C GLN A 217 -18.64 8.92 -11.20
N ASN A 218 -18.72 8.42 -12.44
CA ASN A 218 -18.52 6.99 -12.74
C ASN A 218 -17.04 6.55 -12.65
N ASP A 219 -16.14 7.51 -12.79
CA ASP A 219 -14.69 7.36 -12.81
C ASP A 219 -14.05 7.61 -11.44
N VAL A 220 -14.83 7.83 -10.38
CA VAL A 220 -14.31 8.08 -9.04
C VAL A 220 -14.77 7.00 -8.06
N VAL A 221 -13.85 6.53 -7.21
CA VAL A 221 -14.13 5.67 -6.06
C VAL A 221 -13.84 6.45 -4.79
N VAL A 222 -14.85 6.59 -3.93
CA VAL A 222 -14.77 7.36 -2.69
C VAL A 222 -14.57 6.42 -1.50
N HIS A 223 -13.53 6.69 -0.70
CA HIS A 223 -13.20 5.99 0.53
C HIS A 223 -13.43 6.92 1.73
N GLU A 224 -14.41 6.61 2.58
CA GLU A 224 -14.69 7.38 3.80
C GLU A 224 -13.93 6.77 4.98
N VAL A 225 -13.06 7.57 5.61
CA VAL A 225 -12.15 7.12 6.68
C VAL A 225 -12.30 8.03 7.91
N GLY A 226 -12.32 7.43 9.10
CA GLY A 226 -12.50 8.18 10.35
C GLY A 226 -11.23 8.91 10.81
N GLU A 227 -10.08 8.30 10.55
CA GLU A 227 -8.74 8.80 10.87
C GLU A 227 -7.76 8.31 9.79
N LEU A 228 -6.63 9.00 9.62
CA LEU A 228 -5.63 8.61 8.62
C LEU A 228 -4.75 7.48 9.16
N SER A 229 -5.11 6.24 8.84
CA SER A 229 -4.34 5.05 9.25
C SER A 229 -3.15 4.79 8.32
N GLN A 230 -2.16 4.06 8.83
CA GLN A 230 -1.00 3.62 8.05
C GLN A 230 -1.42 2.77 6.83
N LEU A 231 -2.47 1.96 6.95
CA LEU A 231 -2.96 1.13 5.87
C LEU A 231 -3.49 1.95 4.68
N GLU A 232 -4.21 3.04 4.95
CA GLU A 232 -4.79 3.90 3.91
C GLU A 232 -3.70 4.70 3.17
N GLN A 233 -2.66 5.12 3.88
CA GLN A 233 -1.50 5.79 3.29
C GLN A 233 -0.72 4.88 2.36
N GLU A 234 -0.52 3.65 2.80
CA GLU A 234 0.29 2.69 2.08
C GLU A 234 -0.42 2.08 0.87
N VAL A 235 -1.76 2.04 0.88
CA VAL A 235 -2.57 1.45 -0.21
C VAL A 235 -2.87 2.44 -1.32
N MET A 236 -2.67 3.74 -1.13
CA MET A 236 -3.19 4.76 -2.03
C MET A 236 -2.23 5.91 -2.36
N SER A 237 -0.94 5.81 -2.04
CA SER A 237 0.02 6.92 -2.18
C SER A 237 0.09 7.53 -3.61
N ASN A 238 -0.16 6.71 -4.64
CA ASN A 238 -0.13 7.11 -6.05
C ASN A 238 -1.52 7.32 -6.67
N ASP A 239 -2.58 6.80 -6.04
CA ASP A 239 -3.94 6.73 -6.61
C ASP A 239 -4.94 7.64 -5.87
N CYS A 240 -4.58 8.15 -4.69
CA CYS A 240 -5.38 9.11 -3.93
C CYS A 240 -5.07 10.54 -4.38
N ILE A 241 -6.10 11.23 -4.90
CA ILE A 241 -5.95 12.58 -5.45
C ILE A 241 -6.31 13.66 -4.40
N MET A 242 -7.09 13.32 -3.37
CA MET A 242 -7.74 14.34 -2.55
C MET A 242 -8.13 13.86 -1.15
N PHE A 243 -7.87 14.72 -0.16
CA PHE A 243 -8.34 14.68 1.22
C PHE A 243 -9.35 15.79 1.47
N VAL A 244 -10.57 15.44 1.87
CA VAL A 244 -11.57 16.43 2.32
C VAL A 244 -11.62 16.42 3.82
N VAL A 245 -11.40 17.57 4.46
CA VAL A 245 -11.23 17.69 5.90
C VAL A 245 -12.09 18.85 6.42
N SER A 246 -12.94 18.57 7.41
CA SER A 246 -13.71 19.64 8.04
C SER A 246 -12.82 20.54 8.89
N HIS A 247 -13.19 21.80 9.15
CA HIS A 247 -12.39 22.68 10.01
C HIS A 247 -12.09 22.08 11.40
N GLU A 248 -13.02 21.28 11.93
CA GLU A 248 -12.89 20.59 13.22
C GLU A 248 -11.82 19.50 13.20
N GLN A 249 -11.42 19.03 12.02
CA GLN A 249 -10.50 17.90 11.81
C GLN A 249 -9.17 18.31 11.18
N VAL A 250 -8.97 19.59 10.83
CA VAL A 250 -7.70 20.09 10.26
C VAL A 250 -6.53 19.81 11.20
N GLU A 251 -6.72 19.93 12.52
CA GLU A 251 -5.67 19.65 13.51
C GLU A 251 -5.27 18.17 13.57
N GLN A 252 -6.08 17.27 13.00
CA GLN A 252 -5.81 15.83 12.94
C GLN A 252 -4.95 15.46 11.71
N LEU A 253 -4.64 16.42 10.85
CA LEU A 253 -3.81 16.19 9.67
C LEU A 253 -2.34 16.04 10.07
N ASP A 254 -1.80 14.86 9.82
CA ASP A 254 -0.36 14.61 9.88
C ASP A 254 0.27 14.96 8.52
N LEU A 255 0.77 16.20 8.41
CA LEU A 255 1.33 16.75 7.18
C LEU A 255 2.56 16.00 6.67
N GLU A 256 3.36 15.40 7.57
CA GLU A 256 4.50 14.60 7.16
C GLU A 256 4.03 13.34 6.45
N ARG A 257 3.01 12.67 6.97
CA ARG A 257 2.44 11.49 6.30
C ARG A 257 1.67 11.84 5.02
N LEU A 258 1.07 13.02 4.93
CA LEU A 258 0.42 13.48 3.69
C LEU A 258 1.42 13.80 2.58
N SER A 259 2.68 14.07 2.93
CA SER A 259 3.73 14.36 1.94
C SER A 259 4.24 13.11 1.19
N ASP A 260 3.91 11.91 1.68
CA ASP A 260 4.20 10.63 1.02
C ASP A 260 3.31 10.37 -0.20
N PHE A 261 2.24 11.15 -0.37
CA PHE A 261 1.38 11.08 -1.55
C PHE A 261 1.96 11.93 -2.70
N SER A 262 1.74 11.47 -3.93
CA SER A 262 2.25 12.12 -5.14
C SER A 262 1.67 13.53 -5.35
N HIS A 263 0.37 13.70 -5.11
CA HIS A 263 -0.29 15.00 -5.05
C HIS A 263 -1.55 14.90 -4.19
N VAL A 264 -1.66 15.77 -3.18
CA VAL A 264 -2.79 15.78 -2.26
C VAL A 264 -3.44 17.15 -2.27
N MET A 265 -4.74 17.17 -2.53
CA MET A 265 -5.55 18.35 -2.29
C MET A 265 -6.29 18.25 -0.97
N ILE A 266 -6.07 19.20 -0.08
CA ILE A 266 -6.76 19.31 1.20
C ILE A 266 -7.85 20.37 1.08
N LEU A 267 -9.09 19.93 1.17
CA LEU A 267 -10.25 20.83 1.23
C LEU A 267 -10.52 21.13 2.70
N ILE A 268 -10.39 22.40 3.07
CA ILE A 268 -10.67 22.87 4.42
C ILE A 268 -12.01 23.62 4.38
N ASP A 269 -13.00 23.08 5.10
CA ASP A 269 -14.26 23.76 5.33
C ASP A 269 -14.07 25.09 6.08
N GLY A 270 -14.70 26.15 5.59
CA GLY A 270 -14.63 27.51 6.12
C GLY A 270 -15.78 27.94 7.04
N GLY A 271 -16.48 27.01 7.69
CA GLY A 271 -17.63 27.29 8.57
C GLY A 271 -17.45 28.43 9.57
N ASN A 272 -16.20 28.79 9.90
CA ASN A 272 -15.85 30.08 10.49
C ASN A 272 -14.72 30.80 9.72
N GLN A 273 -15.08 31.67 8.76
CA GLN A 273 -14.12 32.57 8.09
C GLN A 273 -13.27 33.42 9.06
N ARG A 274 -13.67 33.57 10.33
CA ARG A 274 -12.83 34.19 11.38
C ARG A 274 -11.56 33.37 11.70
N ASN A 275 -11.61 32.04 11.56
CA ASN A 275 -10.46 31.15 11.78
C ASN A 275 -9.60 30.98 10.51
N ILE A 276 -10.17 31.19 9.31
CA ILE A 276 -9.39 31.31 8.06
C ILE A 276 -8.45 32.53 8.11
N TRP A 277 -8.81 33.57 8.87
CA TRP A 277 -7.91 34.71 9.12
C TRP A 277 -6.81 34.45 10.17
N GLU A 278 -6.93 33.39 10.99
CA GLU A 278 -5.88 32.98 11.95
C GLU A 278 -4.94 31.90 11.38
N ILE A 279 -5.42 31.13 10.40
CA ILE A 279 -4.60 30.33 9.49
C ILE A 279 -4.20 31.22 8.30
N ASN A 280 -3.35 32.21 8.57
CA ASN A 280 -2.83 33.19 7.62
C ASN A 280 -2.48 32.59 6.24
N ASN A 281 -2.74 33.34 5.16
CA ASN A 281 -2.16 33.12 3.83
C ASN A 281 -0.64 32.90 3.91
N GLU A 282 0.07 33.59 4.81
CA GLU A 282 1.50 33.39 5.05
C GLU A 282 1.82 32.00 5.63
N LYS A 283 1.05 31.50 6.61
CA LYS A 283 1.27 30.16 7.18
C LYS A 283 1.00 29.07 6.15
N LEU A 284 -0.10 29.20 5.40
CA LEU A 284 -0.41 28.28 4.30
C LEU A 284 0.67 28.34 3.23
N SER A 285 1.12 29.53 2.84
CA SER A 285 2.23 29.69 1.88
C SER A 285 3.51 29.03 2.38
N ILE A 286 3.88 29.24 3.65
CA ILE A 286 5.03 28.59 4.29
C ILE A 286 4.85 27.07 4.33
N GLN A 287 3.64 26.57 4.58
CA GLN A 287 3.37 25.13 4.57
C GLN A 287 3.40 24.55 3.17
N THR A 288 2.88 25.25 2.16
CA THR A 288 2.99 24.84 0.75
C THR A 288 4.45 24.85 0.28
N GLU A 289 5.27 25.81 0.73
CA GLU A 289 6.72 25.79 0.49
C GLU A 289 7.41 24.60 1.17
N LYS A 290 6.99 24.27 2.40
CA LYS A 290 7.53 23.12 3.15
C LYS A 290 7.06 21.77 2.60
N TYR A 291 5.84 21.70 2.09
CA TYR A 291 5.16 20.49 1.60
C TYR A 291 4.57 20.76 0.20
N PRO A 292 5.41 20.80 -0.85
CA PRO A 292 4.99 21.24 -2.19
C PRO A 292 4.00 20.30 -2.89
N ASN A 293 3.89 19.06 -2.41
CA ASN A 293 2.93 18.07 -2.93
C ASN A 293 1.51 18.27 -2.37
N ILE A 294 1.35 19.18 -1.39
CA ILE A 294 0.08 19.47 -0.74
C ILE A 294 -0.46 20.80 -1.27
N SER A 295 -1.69 20.76 -1.80
CA SER A 295 -2.44 21.96 -2.19
C SER A 295 -3.62 22.17 -1.25
N PHE A 296 -3.85 23.41 -0.85
CA PHE A 296 -4.98 23.78 0.01
C PHE A 296 -6.03 24.49 -0.81
N ILE A 297 -7.26 23.99 -0.78
CA ILE A 297 -8.42 24.68 -1.35
C ILE A 297 -9.35 25.04 -0.21
N ALA A 298 -9.57 26.35 -0.04
CA ALA A 298 -10.59 26.86 0.85
C ALA A 298 -11.96 26.67 0.20
N VAL A 299 -12.85 25.96 0.88
CA VAL A 299 -14.26 25.84 0.47
C VAL A 299 -15.16 26.43 1.53
N ASN A 300 -16.18 27.18 1.12
CA ASN A 300 -17.19 27.64 2.06
C ASN A 300 -18.09 26.45 2.32
N SER A 301 -18.15 25.96 3.56
CA SER A 301 -18.97 24.81 3.88
C SER A 301 -19.92 25.15 5.03
N PHE A 302 -20.97 24.33 5.14
CA PHE A 302 -22.11 24.57 6.01
C PHE A 302 -21.77 24.23 7.45
N TYR A 303 -22.44 24.91 8.37
CA TYR A 303 -22.25 24.66 9.79
C TYR A 303 -22.72 23.25 10.15
N ILE A 304 -21.76 22.38 10.48
CA ILE A 304 -21.95 20.95 10.79
C ILE A 304 -22.97 20.73 11.93
N GLU A 305 -23.17 21.68 12.85
CA GLU A 305 -24.18 21.55 13.91
C GLU A 305 -25.62 21.40 13.37
N CYS A 306 -25.93 21.94 12.19
CA CYS A 306 -27.23 21.71 11.53
C CYS A 306 -27.39 20.27 11.01
N LEU A 307 -26.27 19.57 10.73
CA LEU A 307 -26.23 18.17 10.29
C LEU A 307 -26.09 17.19 11.48
N LYS A 308 -25.43 17.59 12.57
CA LYS A 308 -25.28 16.81 13.82
C LYS A 308 -26.63 16.47 14.47
N ALA A 309 -27.70 17.20 14.15
CA ALA A 309 -29.04 16.96 14.67
C ALA A 309 -29.78 15.75 14.06
N GLY A 310 -29.16 14.94 13.21
CA GLY A 310 -29.80 13.76 12.63
C GLY A 310 -30.94 14.08 11.65
N LYS A 311 -31.01 15.34 11.17
CA LYS A 311 -31.99 15.75 10.17
C LYS A 311 -31.63 15.20 8.80
N THR A 312 -32.63 14.65 8.12
CA THR A 312 -32.59 14.17 6.74
C THR A 312 -32.46 15.33 5.74
N ARG A 313 -32.13 15.01 4.48
CA ARG A 313 -32.00 16.00 3.39
C ARG A 313 -33.32 16.76 3.21
N GLU A 314 -34.43 16.06 3.30
CA GLU A 314 -35.79 16.56 3.18
C GLU A 314 -36.10 17.55 4.32
N GLU A 315 -35.73 17.22 5.56
CA GLU A 315 -35.96 18.11 6.72
C GLU A 315 -35.15 19.41 6.66
N LEU A 316 -33.97 19.41 6.04
CA LEU A 316 -33.18 20.62 5.79
C LEU A 316 -33.74 21.41 4.59
N ILE A 317 -34.24 20.71 3.56
CA ILE A 317 -34.94 21.29 2.39
C ILE A 317 -36.35 21.78 2.72
N ASP A 318 -36.89 21.47 3.89
CA ASP A 318 -38.18 21.99 4.34
C ASP A 318 -38.07 23.07 5.43
N ASP A 319 -36.91 23.21 6.10
CA ASP A 319 -36.68 24.26 7.10
C ASP A 319 -36.48 25.64 6.44
N PRO A 320 -37.43 26.59 6.54
CA PRO A 320 -37.34 27.87 5.84
C PRO A 320 -36.28 28.81 6.47
N PHE A 321 -35.79 28.49 7.67
CA PHE A 321 -34.82 29.31 8.39
C PHE A 321 -33.40 28.75 8.33
N ILE A 322 -33.17 27.72 7.52
CA ILE A 322 -31.82 27.21 7.30
C ILE A 322 -30.99 28.27 6.57
N VAL A 323 -29.80 28.51 7.10
CA VAL A 323 -28.86 29.51 6.60
C VAL A 323 -27.60 28.80 6.14
N ILE A 324 -27.10 29.22 5.00
CA ILE A 324 -25.77 28.82 4.52
C ILE A 324 -24.87 30.04 4.45
N ARG A 325 -23.58 29.92 4.75
CA ARG A 325 -22.66 31.03 4.48
C ARG A 325 -22.23 30.96 3.02
N GLY A 326 -22.54 32.01 2.26
CA GLY A 326 -22.13 32.13 0.86
C GLY A 326 -20.63 32.44 0.72
N GLN A 327 -20.16 32.54 -0.53
CA GLN A 327 -18.77 32.70 -0.93
C GLN A 327 -18.09 33.95 -0.34
N HIS A 328 -18.88 34.93 0.07
CA HIS A 328 -18.42 36.17 0.71
C HIS A 328 -18.53 36.17 2.24
N GLY A 329 -18.83 35.01 2.85
CA GLY A 329 -18.99 34.86 4.30
C GLY A 329 -20.33 35.37 4.84
N LEU A 330 -21.21 35.86 3.97
CA LEU A 330 -22.54 36.35 4.34
C LEU A 330 -23.55 35.20 4.41
N PRO A 331 -24.50 35.23 5.35
CA PRO A 331 -25.60 34.27 5.36
C PRO A 331 -26.44 34.44 4.08
N VAL A 332 -26.75 33.33 3.44
CA VAL A 332 -27.73 33.18 2.37
C VAL A 332 -28.89 32.40 2.97
N PHE A 333 -30.05 33.04 3.01
CA PHE A 333 -31.27 32.43 3.53
C PHE A 333 -31.98 31.67 2.43
N LYS A 334 -32.66 30.59 2.78
CA LYS A 334 -33.31 29.72 1.81
C LYS A 334 -34.52 30.35 1.11
N ASP A 335 -35.25 31.20 1.82
CA ASP A 335 -36.34 31.99 1.27
C ASP A 335 -35.86 33.10 0.31
N GLU A 336 -34.57 33.44 0.33
CA GLU A 336 -33.93 34.39 -0.58
C GLU A 336 -33.41 33.72 -1.87
N VAL A 337 -33.58 32.40 -2.04
CA VAL A 337 -33.02 31.65 -3.17
C VAL A 337 -34.07 30.77 -3.86
N ASP A 338 -34.26 30.98 -5.17
CA ASP A 338 -35.22 30.24 -5.99
C ASP A 338 -34.95 28.72 -6.08
N ASN A 339 -33.68 28.31 -6.00
CA ASN A 339 -33.27 26.90 -6.02
C ASN A 339 -32.21 26.61 -4.97
N TRP A 340 -32.67 26.10 -3.83
CA TRP A 340 -31.83 25.79 -2.68
C TRP A 340 -30.72 24.77 -2.96
N ASN A 341 -31.02 23.69 -3.72
CA ASN A 341 -30.02 22.68 -4.07
C ASN A 341 -28.88 23.28 -4.91
N LYS A 342 -29.21 24.18 -5.83
CA LYS A 342 -28.21 24.87 -6.66
C LYS A 342 -27.33 25.80 -5.83
N ALA A 343 -27.91 26.53 -4.88
CA ALA A 343 -27.14 27.37 -3.97
C ALA A 343 -26.25 26.54 -3.04
N LEU A 344 -26.73 25.41 -2.50
CA LEU A 344 -25.88 24.49 -1.73
C LEU A 344 -24.65 24.06 -2.54
N LEU A 345 -24.82 23.60 -3.79
CA LEU A 345 -23.70 23.21 -4.63
C LEU A 345 -22.74 24.38 -4.95
N HIS A 346 -23.28 25.56 -5.27
CA HIS A 346 -22.48 26.74 -5.59
C HIS A 346 -21.69 27.27 -4.40
N GLU A 347 -22.29 27.31 -3.22
CA GLU A 347 -21.66 27.85 -2.02
C GLU A 347 -20.72 26.83 -1.36
N SER A 348 -20.97 25.52 -1.48
CA SER A 348 -20.21 24.43 -0.84
C SER A 348 -18.75 24.25 -1.29
N GLY A 349 -18.32 24.94 -2.36
CA GLY A 349 -17.02 24.73 -3.00
C GLY A 349 -16.91 23.43 -3.81
N ILE A 350 -18.00 22.66 -3.97
CA ILE A 350 -18.03 21.41 -4.76
C ILE A 350 -17.60 21.66 -6.22
N ASN A 351 -17.88 22.83 -6.80
CA ASN A 351 -17.48 23.12 -8.18
C ASN A 351 -15.95 23.20 -8.32
N GLU A 352 -15.25 23.71 -7.32
CA GLU A 352 -13.80 23.76 -7.26
C GLU A 352 -13.21 22.35 -7.14
N VAL A 353 -13.85 21.51 -6.32
CA VAL A 353 -13.52 20.07 -6.22
C VAL A 353 -13.66 19.38 -7.58
N MET A 354 -14.80 19.56 -8.24
CA MET A 354 -15.08 18.93 -9.53
C MET A 354 -14.10 19.36 -10.63
N LYS A 355 -13.63 20.61 -10.61
CA LYS A 355 -12.62 21.11 -11.58
C LYS A 355 -11.24 20.47 -11.42
N VAL A 356 -10.92 19.95 -10.24
CA VAL A 356 -9.60 19.37 -9.94
C VAL A 356 -9.57 17.91 -10.36
N ILE A 357 -10.70 17.23 -10.21
CA ILE A 357 -10.87 15.81 -10.51
C ILE A 357 -11.00 15.60 -12.03
N SER A 358 -11.62 16.56 -12.75
CA SER A 358 -11.75 16.59 -14.21
C SER A 358 -10.46 16.98 -14.93
#